data_AF-A0A1H8ZDH6-F1
#
_entry.id   AF-A0A1H8ZDH6-F1
#
_cell.length_a   1.000
_cell.length_b   1.000
_cell.length_c   1.000
_cell.angle_alpha   90.00
_cell.angle_beta   90.00
_cell.angle_gamma   90.00
#
_symmetry.space_group_name_H-M   'P 1'
#
loop_
_entity.id
_entity.type
_entity.pdbx_description
1 polymer ?
#
loop_
_entity_poly.entity_id
_entity_poly.type
_entity_poly.pdbx_seq_one_letter_code
_entity_poly.pdbx_strand_id
1 'polypeptide(L)'
;MTGRGMTREEALLLVRRLLEGDYADDSEGDALVDELERGLACPRVGDYLYCDRGPEVTADEVVDRALAYRQTPGDGHPAGRA
;
A
#
# COMPACT_ATOMS: atom_id res chain seq x y z
N MET A 1 -24.55 3.33 -6.79
CA MET A 1 -23.26 3.76 -7.37
C MET A 1 -22.28 2.67 -7.02
N THR A 2 -21.85 1.91 -8.04
CA THR A 2 -21.07 0.67 -7.90
C THR A 2 -19.83 0.91 -7.03
N GLY A 3 -19.67 0.11 -5.97
CA GLY A 3 -18.51 0.18 -5.09
C GLY A 3 -17.24 0.05 -5.92
N ARG A 4 -16.50 1.15 -6.08
CA ARG A 4 -15.26 1.14 -6.84
C ARG A 4 -14.17 0.68 -5.88
N GLY A 5 -13.73 -0.57 -6.06
CA GLY A 5 -12.36 -0.90 -5.72
C GLY A 5 -11.44 0.08 -6.44
N MET A 6 -10.39 0.51 -5.76
CA MET A 6 -9.40 1.45 -6.26
C MET A 6 -8.75 0.88 -7.54
N THR A 7 -8.62 1.69 -8.59
CA THR A 7 -7.93 1.24 -9.81
C THR A 7 -6.41 1.38 -9.63
N ARG A 8 -5.64 0.67 -10.45
CA ARG A 8 -4.17 0.75 -10.45
C ARG A 8 -3.67 2.20 -10.62
N GLU A 9 -4.34 2.98 -11.47
CA GLU A 9 -3.99 4.38 -11.74
C GLU A 9 -4.22 5.27 -10.51
N GLU A 10 -5.35 5.09 -9.82
CA GLU A 10 -5.63 5.84 -8.58
C GLU A 10 -4.61 5.49 -7.48
N ALA A 11 -4.28 4.20 -7.36
CA ALA A 11 -3.26 3.73 -6.43
C ALA A 11 -1.88 4.33 -6.75
N LEU A 12 -1.52 4.39 -8.04
CA LEU A 12 -0.27 5.00 -8.50
C LEU A 12 -0.18 6.48 -8.12
N LEU A 13 -1.26 7.24 -8.32
CA LEU A 13 -1.30 8.67 -7.96
C LEU A 13 -1.09 8.88 -6.47
N LEU A 14 -1.75 8.08 -5.63
CA LEU A 14 -1.63 8.18 -4.17
C LEU A 14 -0.26 7.77 -3.65
N VAL A 15 0.29 6.67 -4.16
CA VAL A 15 1.67 6.23 -3.85
C VAL A 15 2.68 7.28 -4.29
N ARG A 16 2.52 7.86 -5.48
CA ARG A 16 3.41 8.90 -5.98
C ARG A 16 3.38 10.13 -5.07
N ARG A 17 2.19 10.56 -4.66
CA ARG A 17 1.98 11.67 -3.72
C ARG A 17 2.70 11.43 -2.39
N LEU A 18 2.57 10.22 -1.85
CA LEU A 18 3.25 9.80 -0.61
C LEU A 18 4.78 9.76 -0.76
N LEU A 19 5.30 9.30 -1.91
CA LEU A 19 6.74 9.29 -2.19
C LEU A 19 7.32 10.70 -2.36
N GLU A 20 6.57 11.61 -2.98
CA GLU A 20 6.98 13.01 -3.16
C GLU A 20 6.84 13.84 -1.87
N GLY A 21 6.19 13.28 -0.84
CA GLY A 21 5.92 14.02 0.40
C GLY A 21 4.89 15.13 0.21
N ASP A 22 4.01 15.00 -0.80
CA ASP A 22 3.02 16.02 -1.16
C ASP A 22 1.76 15.91 -0.27
N TYR A 23 1.97 16.02 1.04
CA TYR A 23 0.91 16.02 2.05
C TYR A 23 1.22 17.07 3.12
N ALA A 24 0.17 17.65 3.72
CA ALA A 24 0.33 18.77 4.64
C ALA A 24 0.94 18.38 5.99
N ASP A 25 0.63 17.18 6.48
CA ASP A 25 1.06 16.65 7.78
C ASP A 25 1.09 15.12 7.78
N ASP A 26 1.76 14.53 8.77
CA ASP A 26 1.82 13.08 9.00
C ASP A 26 0.42 12.45 9.05
N SER A 27 -0.56 13.15 9.66
CA SER A 27 -1.95 12.68 9.71
C SER A 27 -2.61 12.55 8.32
N GLU A 28 -2.25 13.42 7.39
CA GLU A 28 -2.72 13.32 6.00
C GLU A 28 -2.01 12.17 5.29
N GLY A 29 -0.71 11.99 5.55
CA GLY A 29 0.05 10.83 5.09
C GLY A 29 -0.58 9.49 5.51
N ASP A 30 -0.90 9.34 6.79
CA ASP A 30 -1.59 8.15 7.34
C ASP A 30 -2.96 7.90 6.68
N ALA A 31 -3.74 8.96 6.43
CA ALA A 31 -5.04 8.83 5.77
C ALA A 31 -4.92 8.35 4.31
N LEU A 32 -3.91 8.83 3.58
CA LEU A 32 -3.64 8.36 2.20
C LEU A 32 -3.18 6.90 2.19
N VAL A 33 -2.43 6.47 3.20
CA VAL A 33 -2.03 5.06 3.38
C VAL A 33 -3.26 4.20 3.66
N ASP A 34 -4.13 4.56 4.62
CA ASP A 34 -5.35 3.80 4.93
C ASP A 34 -6.26 3.66 3.70
N GLU A 35 -6.38 4.71 2.88
CA GLU A 35 -7.13 4.66 1.62
C GLU A 35 -6.54 3.66 0.62
N LEU A 36 -5.21 3.64 0.47
CA LEU A 36 -4.49 2.64 -0.32
C LEU A 36 -4.69 1.21 0.21
N GLU A 37 -4.60 1.01 1.52
CA GLU A 37 -4.77 -0.30 2.16
C GLU A 37 -6.17 -0.87 1.91
N ARG A 38 -7.20 -0.02 2.06
CA ARG A 38 -8.60 -0.40 1.81
C ARG A 38 -8.89 -0.58 0.33
N GLY A 39 -8.26 0.23 -0.52
CA GLY A 39 -8.43 0.19 -1.97
C GLY A 39 -7.80 -1.02 -2.63
N LEU A 40 -6.59 -1.39 -2.19
CA LEU A 40 -5.81 -2.52 -2.68
C LEU A 40 -6.01 -3.81 -1.87
N ALA A 41 -6.79 -3.74 -0.78
CA ALA A 41 -6.93 -4.82 0.21
C ALA A 41 -5.58 -5.30 0.79
N CYS A 42 -4.62 -4.38 0.95
CA CYS A 42 -3.24 -4.68 1.31
C CYS A 42 -2.80 -3.89 2.54
N PRO A 43 -2.81 -4.47 3.76
CA PRO A 43 -2.50 -3.78 5.01
C PRO A 43 -0.99 -3.59 5.26
N ARG A 44 -0.17 -3.68 4.21
CA ARG A 44 1.30 -3.62 4.29
C ARG A 44 1.89 -2.64 3.28
N VAL A 45 1.04 -1.82 2.66
CA VAL A 45 1.46 -0.86 1.62
C VAL A 45 2.32 0.25 2.21
N GLY A 46 2.03 0.70 3.43
CA GLY A 46 2.83 1.69 4.16
C GLY A 46 4.25 1.21 4.43
N ASP A 47 4.44 -0.07 4.77
CA ASP A 47 5.76 -0.67 4.97
C ASP A 47 6.64 -0.57 3.71
N TYR A 48 6.07 -0.72 2.51
CA TYR A 48 6.84 -0.56 1.27
C TYR A 48 7.28 0.89 1.03
N LEU A 49 6.48 1.86 1.49
CA LEU A 49 6.78 3.29 1.37
C LEU A 49 7.85 3.75 2.38
N TYR A 50 7.83 3.20 3.60
CA TYR A 50 8.67 3.66 4.70
C TYR A 50 9.91 2.78 4.95
N CYS A 51 9.78 1.45 4.85
CA CYS A 51 10.82 0.48 5.19
C CYS A 51 11.67 0.04 3.97
N ASP A 52 11.08 -0.03 2.78
CA ASP A 52 11.75 -0.47 1.54
C ASP A 52 12.15 0.71 0.65
N ARG A 53 12.61 1.83 1.24
CA ARG A 53 13.24 2.95 0.52
C ARG A 53 14.65 2.60 0.04
N GLY A 54 14.77 1.49 -0.69
CA GLY A 54 15.90 1.29 -1.59
C GLY A 54 15.94 2.43 -2.62
N PRO A 55 17.10 2.74 -3.21
CA PRO A 55 17.31 3.93 -4.04
C PRO A 55 16.44 4.02 -5.31
N GLU A 56 15.66 2.99 -5.64
CA GLU A 56 14.90 2.90 -6.88
C GLU A 56 13.42 2.55 -6.71
N VAL A 57 12.86 2.51 -5.48
CA VAL A 57 11.43 2.17 -5.33
C VAL A 57 10.56 3.21 -6.06
N THR A 58 9.86 2.75 -7.10
CA THR A 58 8.93 3.55 -7.89
C THR A 58 7.48 3.31 -7.47
N ALA A 59 6.60 4.26 -7.77
CA ALA A 59 5.18 4.09 -7.47
C ALA A 59 4.58 2.84 -8.14
N ASP A 60 5.06 2.51 -9.34
CA ASP A 60 4.65 1.33 -10.10
C ASP A 60 5.00 0.03 -9.38
N GLU A 61 6.22 -0.09 -8.87
CA GLU A 61 6.64 -1.26 -8.09
C GLU A 61 5.84 -1.43 -6.80
N VAL A 62 5.53 -0.35 -6.09
CA VAL A 62 4.73 -0.45 -4.85
C VAL A 62 3.34 -0.95 -5.16
N VAL A 63 2.71 -0.41 -6.22
CA VAL A 63 1.37 -0.83 -6.64
C VAL A 63 1.39 -2.26 -7.21
N ASP A 64 2.40 -2.62 -8.00
CA ASP A 64 2.56 -3.98 -8.50
C ASP A 64 2.75 -4.98 -7.35
N ARG A 65 3.60 -4.66 -6.37
CA ARG A 65 3.83 -5.49 -5.19
C ARG A 65 2.60 -5.61 -4.30
N ALA A 66 1.82 -4.54 -4.16
CA ALA A 66 0.54 -4.57 -3.46
C ALA A 66 -0.51 -5.38 -4.23
N LEU A 67 -0.65 -5.22 -5.55
CA LEU A 67 -1.58 -6.03 -6.34
C LEU A 67 -1.15 -7.51 -6.41
N ALA A 68 0.16 -7.77 -6.44
CA ALA A 68 0.76 -9.09 -6.35
C ALA A 68 0.64 -9.69 -4.94
N TYR A 69 0.39 -8.87 -3.91
CA TYR A 69 -0.03 -9.30 -2.58
C TYR A 69 -1.45 -9.86 -2.66
N ARG A 70 -1.57 -11.02 -3.28
CA ARG A 70 -2.63 -11.95 -2.94
C ARG A 70 -2.36 -12.32 -1.49
N GLN A 71 -3.14 -11.74 -0.58
CA GLN A 71 -3.43 -12.33 0.72
C GLN A 71 -3.75 -13.81 0.44
N THR A 72 -2.74 -14.66 0.58
CA THR A 72 -2.98 -16.09 0.41
C THR A 72 -4.02 -16.42 1.47
N PRO A 73 -5.11 -17.14 1.16
CA PRO A 73 -6.04 -17.63 2.18
C PRO A 73 -5.39 -18.74 3.06
N GLY A 74 -4.11 -18.56 3.39
CA GLY A 74 -3.21 -19.49 4.04
C GLY A 74 -2.11 -18.81 4.87
N ASP A 75 -2.14 -17.48 5.09
CA ASP A 75 -1.40 -16.88 6.23
C ASP A 75 -2.16 -17.17 7.54
N GLY A 76 -2.40 -18.47 7.75
CA GLY A 76 -2.56 -19.02 9.08
C GLY A 76 -1.18 -18.95 9.71
N HIS A 77 -1.01 -17.99 10.60
CA HIS A 77 -0.06 -18.07 11.70
C HIS A 77 0.02 -19.52 12.20
N PRO A 78 1.14 -20.26 12.05
CA PRO A 78 1.31 -21.46 12.84
C PRO A 78 1.55 -21.00 14.27
N ALA A 79 0.48 -20.99 15.06
CA ALA A 79 0.59 -21.10 16.50
C ALA A 79 1.33 -22.41 16.79
N GLY A 80 2.64 -22.36 16.95
CA GLY A 80 3.43 -23.55 17.24
C GLY A 80 4.89 -23.43 16.89
N ARG A 81 5.66 -22.73 17.74
CA ARG A 81 6.93 -23.25 18.28
C ARG A 81 7.59 -22.28 19.27
N ALA A 82 7.49 -22.60 20.55
CA ALA A 82 8.63 -22.88 21.44
C ALA A 82 8.08 -23.50 22.73
#